data_AF-A0A6M3MDV0-F1
#
_entry.id   AF-A0A6M3MDV0-F1
#
_cell.length_a   1.000
_cell.length_b   1.000
_cell.length_c   1.000
_cell.angle_alpha   90.00
_cell.angle_beta   90.00
_cell.angle_gamma   90.00
#
_symmetry.space_group_name_H-M   'P 1'
#
loop_
_entity.id
_entity.type
_entity.pdbx_description
1 polymer ?
#
loop_
_entity_poly.entity_id
_entity_poly.type
_entity_poly.pdbx_seq_one_letter_code
_entity_poly.pdbx_strand_id
1 'polypeptide(L)'
;MKPFGMVSFSGSTKVGPFYMLIWEGVKRQTIREPRKDGQDHVKVGRPFSLYWKVRRTDKEGEPHRLGLAMCTAYEAVKLIDMWDDEANALADGFIDLNEFRDWFFGGWREAHWLDDLIEAYRSIDRSVYESVAKAFPGAALSEFLTSEYRRIKWKYPLIETTCKDFVNCPRCGRQNDALLFSHWGCCYCGWKG
;
A
#
# COMPACT_ATOMS: atom_id res chain seq x y z
N MET A 1 12.09 3.76 20.20
CA MET A 1 12.48 4.38 18.91
C MET A 1 11.28 5.17 18.37
N LYS A 2 11.43 6.45 17.98
CA LYS A 2 10.30 7.24 17.45
C LYS A 2 9.91 6.78 16.04
N PRO A 3 8.61 6.61 15.73
CA PRO A 3 8.13 6.31 14.37
C PRO A 3 8.55 7.36 13.35
N PHE A 4 8.81 6.95 12.11
CA PHE A 4 9.13 7.82 10.98
C PHE A 4 8.06 7.68 9.90
N GLY A 5 7.22 8.71 9.78
CA GLY A 5 6.17 8.78 8.78
C GLY A 5 4.94 7.92 9.07
N MET A 6 3.99 7.95 8.14
CA MET A 6 2.74 7.21 8.22
C MET A 6 2.24 6.83 6.83
N VAL A 7 1.49 5.73 6.74
CA VAL A 7 0.83 5.28 5.52
C VAL A 7 -0.65 5.05 5.81
N SER A 8 -1.52 5.68 5.00
CA SER A 8 -2.98 5.58 5.14
C SER A 8 -3.60 4.80 4.00
N PHE A 9 -4.46 3.83 4.32
CA PHE A 9 -5.21 3.02 3.36
C PHE A 9 -6.68 3.45 3.33
N SER A 10 -7.32 3.34 2.17
CA SER A 10 -8.75 3.59 2.02
C SER A 10 -9.43 2.65 1.01
N GLY A 11 -8.67 1.76 0.39
CA GLY A 11 -9.14 0.84 -0.64
C GLY A 11 -9.54 -0.53 -0.12
N SER A 12 -10.12 -1.31 -1.02
CA SER A 12 -10.50 -2.70 -0.84
C SER A 12 -10.20 -3.48 -2.12
N THR A 13 -9.84 -4.74 -1.97
CA THR A 13 -9.76 -5.70 -3.07
C THR A 13 -10.96 -6.64 -3.01
N LYS A 14 -11.07 -7.54 -3.99
CA LYS A 14 -12.01 -8.65 -4.03
C LYS A 14 -11.82 -9.60 -2.85
N VAL A 15 -10.62 -9.66 -2.27
CA VAL A 15 -10.33 -10.43 -1.05
C VAL A 15 -10.90 -9.73 0.19
N GLY A 16 -10.83 -8.39 0.22
CA GLY A 16 -11.40 -7.60 1.31
C GLY A 16 -10.80 -6.20 1.46
N PRO A 17 -11.24 -5.43 2.46
CA PRO A 17 -10.68 -4.12 2.76
C PRO A 17 -9.23 -4.23 3.26
N PHE A 18 -8.36 -3.31 2.84
CA PHE A 18 -6.93 -3.38 3.13
C PHE A 18 -6.60 -3.47 4.63
N TYR A 19 -7.40 -2.86 5.51
CA TYR A 19 -7.12 -2.92 6.95
C TYR A 19 -7.17 -4.35 7.50
N MET A 20 -8.13 -5.18 7.04
CA MET A 20 -8.21 -6.58 7.45
C MET A 20 -7.02 -7.36 6.90
N LEU A 21 -6.73 -7.20 5.61
CA LEU A 21 -5.62 -7.90 4.94
C LEU A 21 -4.26 -7.59 5.59
N ILE A 22 -4.07 -6.37 6.11
CA ILE A 22 -2.86 -5.97 6.84
C ILE A 22 -2.75 -6.71 8.18
N TRP A 23 -3.83 -6.82 8.94
CA TRP A 23 -3.82 -7.49 10.25
C TRP A 23 -3.68 -9.00 10.16
N GLU A 24 -4.27 -9.59 9.12
CA GLU A 24 -4.14 -11.01 8.81
C GLU A 24 -2.75 -11.34 8.22
N GLY A 25 -1.96 -10.33 7.87
CA GLY A 25 -0.62 -10.51 7.30
C GLY A 25 -0.62 -10.92 5.83
N VAL A 26 -1.78 -10.87 5.17
CA VAL A 26 -1.93 -11.08 3.74
C VAL A 26 -1.25 -9.94 2.98
N LYS A 27 -1.62 -8.69 3.29
CA LYS A 27 -1.02 -7.49 2.71
C LYS A 27 0.18 -7.05 3.54
N ARG A 28 1.38 -7.14 2.94
CA ARG A 28 2.65 -6.80 3.59
C ARG A 28 3.46 -5.73 2.84
N GLN A 29 2.85 -5.17 1.80
CA GLN A 29 3.41 -4.06 1.05
C GLN A 29 2.33 -3.08 0.57
N THR A 30 2.78 -1.94 0.07
CA THR A 30 1.98 -0.97 -0.68
C THR A 30 2.85 -0.26 -1.72
N ILE A 31 2.24 0.11 -2.84
CA ILE A 31 2.83 1.02 -3.83
C ILE A 31 2.25 2.42 -3.61
N ARG A 32 3.10 3.44 -3.65
CA ARG A 32 2.70 4.86 -3.47
C ARG A 32 3.43 5.76 -4.45
N GLU A 33 2.75 6.79 -4.93
CA GLU A 33 3.42 7.89 -5.62
C GLU A 33 4.45 8.55 -4.67
N PRO A 34 5.57 9.06 -5.17
CA PRO A 34 6.51 9.87 -4.40
C PRO A 34 5.82 11.08 -3.76
N ARG A 35 6.31 11.53 -2.60
CA ARG A 35 5.75 12.74 -1.97
C ARG A 35 6.15 13.97 -2.79
N LYS A 36 5.22 14.92 -2.92
CA LYS A 36 5.46 16.21 -3.60
C LYS A 36 6.57 17.05 -2.95
N ASP A 37 6.82 16.85 -1.66
CA ASP A 37 7.89 17.53 -0.91
C ASP A 37 9.25 16.82 -1.01
N GLY A 38 9.35 15.77 -1.83
CA GLY A 38 10.59 15.02 -2.04
C GLY A 38 11.04 14.17 -0.85
N GLN A 39 10.29 14.13 0.25
CA GLN A 39 10.63 13.33 1.41
C GLN A 39 10.18 11.87 1.24
N ASP A 40 10.85 10.97 1.93
CA ASP A 40 10.40 9.59 2.03
C ASP A 40 9.09 9.50 2.81
N HIS A 41 8.26 8.51 2.47
CA HIS A 41 7.06 8.19 3.23
C HIS A 41 7.40 7.56 4.57
N VAL A 42 8.38 6.67 4.55
CA VAL A 42 8.86 5.85 5.66
C VAL A 42 10.36 5.63 5.47
N LYS A 43 11.07 5.10 6.48
CA LYS A 43 12.51 4.82 6.38
C LYS A 43 12.80 3.36 6.73
N VAL A 44 13.63 2.70 5.92
CA VAL A 44 14.04 1.31 6.16
C VAL A 44 14.67 1.15 7.55
N GLY A 45 14.29 0.09 8.26
CA GLY A 45 14.74 -0.19 9.62
C GLY A 45 14.11 0.71 10.69
N ARG A 46 13.12 1.55 10.33
CA ARG A 46 12.39 2.40 11.28
C ARG A 46 10.93 1.96 11.39
N PRO A 47 10.34 2.06 12.60
CA PRO A 47 8.91 1.89 12.76
C PRO A 47 8.15 3.04 12.07
N PHE A 48 6.97 2.77 11.54
CA PHE A 48 6.06 3.77 10.97
C PHE A 48 4.60 3.40 11.26
N SER A 49 3.71 4.38 11.25
CA SER A 49 2.29 4.17 11.59
C SER A 49 1.47 3.79 10.37
N LEU A 50 0.62 2.77 10.52
CA LEU A 50 -0.39 2.37 9.53
C LEU A 50 -1.76 2.89 9.98
N TYR A 51 -2.52 3.46 9.04
CA TYR A 51 -3.86 3.99 9.31
C TYR A 51 -4.87 3.58 8.25
N TRP A 52 -6.15 3.60 8.63
CA TRP A 52 -7.29 3.51 7.74
C TRP A 52 -8.03 4.86 7.69
N LYS A 53 -8.21 5.38 6.47
CA LYS A 53 -8.98 6.60 6.14
C LYS A 53 -8.58 7.88 6.90
N VAL A 54 -7.28 8.24 6.96
CA VAL A 54 -6.81 9.47 7.65
C VAL A 54 -7.46 10.77 7.16
N ARG A 55 -7.94 10.82 5.90
CA ARG A 55 -8.41 12.05 5.25
C ARG A 55 -9.94 12.23 5.21
N ARG A 56 -10.75 11.44 5.93
CA ARG A 56 -12.22 11.65 6.00
C ARG A 56 -12.58 12.68 7.07
N THR A 57 -12.32 13.92 6.67
CA THR A 57 -12.49 15.26 7.26
C THR A 57 -13.73 15.77 7.96
N ASP A 58 -14.78 15.03 8.37
CA ASP A 58 -16.00 15.73 8.88
C ASP A 58 -17.19 14.86 9.31
N LYS A 59 -17.36 13.63 8.78
CA LYS A 59 -18.63 12.89 8.99
C LYS A 59 -18.52 11.45 9.49
N GLU A 60 -17.33 10.86 9.56
CA GLU A 60 -17.18 9.40 9.79
C GLU A 60 -16.22 8.98 10.92
N GLY A 61 -15.76 9.91 11.76
CA GLY A 61 -14.98 9.58 12.96
C GLY A 61 -13.46 9.63 12.77
N GLU A 62 -12.76 9.46 13.89
CA GLU A 62 -11.30 9.59 14.05
C GLU A 62 -10.52 8.68 13.09
N PRO A 63 -9.37 9.13 12.54
CA PRO A 63 -8.44 8.28 11.79
C PRO A 63 -8.11 6.98 12.53
N HIS A 64 -8.56 5.83 12.00
CA HIS A 64 -8.36 4.56 12.68
C HIS A 64 -6.91 4.10 12.51
N ARG A 65 -6.12 4.19 13.58
CA ARG A 65 -4.76 3.64 13.59
C ARG A 65 -4.85 2.12 13.55
N LEU A 66 -4.20 1.50 12.58
CA LEU A 66 -4.15 0.04 12.46
C LEU A 66 -3.06 -0.55 13.37
N GLY A 67 -1.94 0.17 13.48
CA GLY A 67 -0.81 -0.27 14.28
C GLY A 67 0.51 0.39 13.89
N LEU A 68 1.60 -0.18 14.38
CA LEU A 68 2.97 0.21 14.09
C LEU A 68 3.68 -0.90 13.31
N ALA A 69 4.23 -0.57 12.16
CA ALA A 69 4.93 -1.51 11.28
C ALA A 69 6.43 -1.24 11.26
N MET A 70 7.25 -2.28 11.12
CA MET A 70 8.69 -2.11 10.85
C MET A 70 8.92 -2.09 9.34
N CYS A 71 9.42 -0.98 8.78
CA CYS A 71 9.75 -0.91 7.36
C CYS A 71 10.98 -1.79 7.06
N THR A 72 10.81 -2.73 6.13
CA THR A 72 11.87 -3.66 5.71
C THR A 72 12.47 -3.30 4.36
N ALA A 73 11.70 -2.63 3.49
CA ALA A 73 12.20 -2.12 2.22
C ALA A 73 11.44 -0.85 1.80
N TYR A 74 12.16 0.03 1.11
CA TYR A 74 11.64 1.24 0.47
C TYR A 74 12.33 1.38 -0.88
N GLU A 75 11.64 1.00 -1.95
CA GLU A 75 12.25 0.79 -3.27
C GLU A 75 11.58 1.69 -4.31
N ALA A 76 12.38 2.33 -5.16
CA ALA A 76 11.89 2.94 -6.38
C ALA A 76 11.49 1.84 -7.36
N VAL A 77 10.25 1.87 -7.85
CA VAL A 77 9.72 0.91 -8.81
C VAL A 77 8.96 1.64 -9.89
N LYS A 78 8.91 1.10 -11.11
CA LYS A 78 8.02 1.60 -12.17
C LYS A 78 6.82 0.68 -12.28
N LEU A 79 5.67 1.25 -12.62
CA LEU A 79 4.43 0.48 -12.79
C LEU A 79 4.60 -0.62 -13.85
N ILE A 80 5.28 -0.31 -14.96
CA ILE A 80 5.54 -1.26 -16.04
C ILE A 80 6.38 -2.46 -15.61
N ASP A 81 7.34 -2.27 -14.69
CA ASP A 81 8.18 -3.38 -14.18
C ASP A 81 7.35 -4.37 -13.34
N MET A 82 6.22 -3.93 -12.81
CA MET A 82 5.31 -4.73 -11.98
C MET A 82 4.07 -5.22 -12.76
N TRP A 83 3.94 -4.82 -14.03
CA TRP A 83 2.70 -5.03 -14.80
C TRP A 83 2.38 -6.51 -15.03
N ASP A 84 3.41 -7.36 -15.00
CA ASP A 84 3.31 -8.81 -15.13
C ASP A 84 3.79 -9.56 -13.86
N ASP A 85 3.98 -8.84 -12.75
CA ASP A 85 4.46 -9.42 -11.49
C ASP A 85 3.29 -9.86 -10.60
N GLU A 86 2.81 -11.08 -10.82
CA GLU A 86 1.71 -11.68 -10.05
C GLU A 86 2.07 -11.80 -8.55
N ALA A 87 3.33 -12.12 -8.22
CA ALA A 87 3.76 -12.22 -6.84
C ALA A 87 3.66 -10.86 -6.11
N ASN A 88 3.98 -9.76 -6.82
CA ASN A 88 3.80 -8.40 -6.30
C ASN A 88 2.33 -8.05 -6.11
N ALA A 89 1.45 -8.42 -7.05
CA ALA A 89 0.01 -8.21 -6.91
C ALA A 89 -0.56 -8.91 -5.67
N LEU A 90 -0.24 -10.20 -5.50
CA LEU A 90 -0.67 -11.00 -4.35
C LEU A 90 -0.12 -10.43 -3.02
N ALA A 91 1.16 -10.04 -2.98
CA ALA A 91 1.77 -9.44 -1.79
C ALA A 91 1.14 -8.08 -1.41
N ASP A 92 0.58 -7.36 -2.39
CA ASP A 92 -0.15 -6.12 -2.20
C ASP A 92 -1.64 -6.35 -1.85
N GLY A 93 -2.09 -7.61 -1.75
CA GLY A 93 -3.41 -8.00 -1.27
C GLY A 93 -4.49 -8.11 -2.36
N PHE A 94 -4.11 -8.07 -3.64
CA PHE A 94 -5.01 -8.36 -4.75
C PHE A 94 -5.20 -9.88 -4.89
N ILE A 95 -6.32 -10.30 -5.46
CA ILE A 95 -6.61 -11.73 -5.70
C ILE A 95 -5.80 -12.30 -6.86
N ASP A 96 -5.52 -11.46 -7.85
CA ASP A 96 -4.78 -11.82 -9.06
C ASP A 96 -4.15 -10.57 -9.71
N LEU A 97 -3.36 -10.81 -10.76
CA LEU A 97 -2.72 -9.77 -11.54
C LEU A 97 -3.71 -8.86 -12.29
N ASN A 98 -4.88 -9.38 -12.68
CA ASN A 98 -5.87 -8.62 -13.42
C ASN A 98 -6.53 -7.56 -12.54
N GLU A 99 -6.85 -7.90 -11.29
CA GLU A 99 -7.37 -6.94 -10.30
C GLU A 99 -6.36 -5.84 -10.02
N PHE A 100 -5.07 -6.18 -9.91
CA PHE A 100 -3.99 -5.20 -9.80
C PHE A 100 -4.00 -4.23 -10.99
N ARG A 101 -4.06 -4.72 -12.22
CA ARG A 101 -4.11 -3.88 -13.42
C ARG A 101 -5.36 -3.03 -13.50
N ASP A 102 -6.53 -3.60 -13.18
CA ASP A 102 -7.81 -2.89 -13.10
C ASP A 102 -7.73 -1.72 -12.09
N TRP A 103 -7.00 -1.90 -10.99
CA TRP A 103 -6.82 -0.88 -9.95
C TRP A 103 -5.95 0.29 -10.41
N PHE A 104 -4.80 0.01 -11.05
CA PHE A 104 -3.85 1.05 -11.45
C PHE A 104 -4.20 1.70 -12.79
N PHE A 105 -4.84 0.97 -13.70
CA PHE A 105 -5.28 1.50 -14.98
C PHE A 105 -6.49 0.71 -15.52
N GLY A 106 -7.69 1.03 -15.03
CA GLY A 106 -8.93 0.29 -15.36
C GLY A 106 -9.29 0.16 -16.86
N GLY A 107 -8.75 1.01 -17.73
CA GLY A 107 -8.94 0.94 -19.19
C GLY A 107 -7.90 0.10 -19.93
N TRP A 108 -7.10 -0.71 -19.22
CA TRP A 108 -6.01 -1.47 -19.83
C TRP A 108 -6.48 -2.56 -20.78
N ARG A 109 -7.70 -3.07 -20.60
CA ARG A 109 -8.26 -4.17 -21.41
C ARG A 109 -8.58 -3.72 -22.83
N GLU A 110 -8.94 -2.46 -22.99
CA GLU A 110 -9.24 -1.81 -24.27
C GLU A 110 -8.01 -1.12 -24.86
N ALA A 111 -6.93 -1.01 -24.09
CA ALA A 111 -5.67 -0.40 -24.51
C ALA A 111 -4.82 -1.41 -25.30
N HIS A 112 -5.22 -1.74 -26.53
CA HIS A 112 -4.48 -2.67 -27.39
C HIS A 112 -3.01 -2.27 -27.62
N TRP A 113 -2.70 -0.97 -27.53
CA TRP A 113 -1.34 -0.44 -27.62
C TRP A 113 -0.45 -0.77 -26.41
N LEU A 114 -1.03 -1.23 -25.29
CA LEU A 114 -0.30 -1.47 -24.05
C LEU A 114 0.60 -2.70 -24.14
N ASP A 115 0.15 -3.75 -24.83
CA ASP A 115 0.96 -4.96 -25.03
C ASP A 115 2.20 -4.65 -25.88
N ASP A 116 1.99 -3.96 -27.01
CA ASP A 116 3.07 -3.48 -27.88
C ASP A 116 4.06 -2.59 -27.11
N LEU A 117 3.55 -1.75 -26.22
CA LEU A 117 4.37 -0.88 -25.38
C LEU A 117 5.24 -1.69 -24.39
N ILE A 118 4.66 -2.69 -23.73
CA ILE A 118 5.36 -3.51 -22.75
C ILE A 118 6.47 -4.31 -23.45
N GLU A 119 6.18 -4.85 -24.64
CA GLU A 119 7.17 -5.53 -25.46
C GLU A 119 8.29 -4.58 -25.91
N ALA A 120 7.94 -3.37 -26.38
CA ALA A 120 8.91 -2.34 -26.73
C ALA A 120 9.79 -1.95 -25.53
N TYR A 121 9.21 -1.73 -24.36
CA TYR A 121 9.96 -1.39 -23.15
C TYR A 121 10.96 -2.48 -22.75
N ARG A 122 10.58 -3.76 -22.90
CA ARG A 122 11.44 -4.90 -22.56
C ARG A 122 12.57 -5.14 -23.57
N SER A 123 12.37 -4.74 -24.82
CA SER A 123 13.36 -4.91 -25.90
C SER A 123 14.36 -3.76 -26.00
N ILE A 124 14.05 -2.60 -25.42
CA ILE A 124 14.91 -1.41 -25.45
C ILE A 124 15.93 -1.45 -24.30
N ASP A 125 17.18 -1.11 -24.61
CA ASP A 125 18.19 -0.86 -23.57
C ASP A 125 17.72 0.29 -22.67
N ARG A 126 17.77 0.07 -21.35
CA ARG A 126 17.27 1.01 -20.33
C ARG A 126 17.76 2.44 -20.52
N SER A 127 18.99 2.64 -21.01
CA SER A 127 19.60 3.95 -21.29
C SER A 127 18.93 4.72 -22.45
N VAL A 128 18.45 4.00 -23.47
CA VAL A 128 17.77 4.57 -24.64
C VAL A 128 16.37 5.05 -24.25
N TYR A 129 15.67 4.25 -23.46
CA TYR A 129 14.32 4.58 -22.99
C TYR A 129 14.29 5.89 -22.16
N GLU A 130 15.21 6.06 -21.22
CA GLU A 130 15.28 7.27 -20.38
C GLU A 130 15.47 8.54 -21.21
N SER A 131 16.17 8.42 -22.35
CA SER A 131 16.35 9.52 -23.30
C SER A 131 15.07 9.84 -24.08
N VAL A 132 14.30 8.83 -24.50
CA VAL A 132 13.03 8.99 -25.23
C VAL A 132 11.95 9.58 -24.33
N ALA A 133 11.81 9.07 -23.12
CA ALA A 133 10.89 9.61 -22.11
C ALA A 133 11.13 11.10 -21.83
N LYS A 134 12.41 11.52 -21.78
CA LYS A 134 12.78 12.91 -21.58
C LYS A 134 12.47 13.81 -22.79
N ALA A 135 12.47 13.24 -24.00
CA ALA A 135 12.19 13.97 -25.23
C ALA A 135 10.69 14.22 -25.47
N PHE A 136 9.81 13.39 -24.89
CA PHE A 136 8.35 13.48 -25.10
C PHE A 136 7.55 13.50 -23.78
N PRO A 137 7.77 14.50 -22.89
CA PRO A 137 7.03 14.61 -21.65
C PRO A 137 5.53 14.87 -21.91
N GLY A 138 4.65 14.16 -21.20
CA GLY A 138 3.20 14.39 -21.22
C GLY A 138 2.38 13.57 -22.23
N ALA A 139 3.03 12.71 -23.03
CA ALA A 139 2.29 11.64 -23.69
C ALA A 139 1.87 10.61 -22.61
N ALA A 140 0.61 10.16 -22.61
CA ALA A 140 0.12 9.13 -21.67
C ALA A 140 1.04 7.89 -21.62
N LEU A 141 1.64 7.56 -22.77
CA LEU A 141 2.66 6.53 -22.92
C LEU A 141 3.93 6.82 -22.10
N SER A 142 4.48 8.03 -22.24
CA SER A 142 5.66 8.45 -21.47
C SER A 142 5.33 8.48 -19.99
N GLU A 143 4.14 8.94 -19.60
CA GLU A 143 3.72 8.93 -18.19
C GLU A 143 3.65 7.50 -17.64
N PHE A 144 3.01 6.57 -18.34
CA PHE A 144 2.93 5.17 -17.89
C PHE A 144 4.32 4.53 -17.73
N LEU A 145 5.21 4.74 -18.71
CA LEU A 145 6.56 4.19 -18.67
C LEU A 145 7.44 4.85 -17.59
N THR A 146 7.26 6.14 -17.33
CA THR A 146 8.11 6.92 -16.40
C THR A 146 7.55 7.02 -15.00
N SER A 147 6.30 6.60 -14.78
CA SER A 147 5.64 6.71 -13.49
C SER A 147 6.44 5.95 -12.43
N GLU A 148 7.23 6.70 -11.69
CA GLU A 148 7.95 6.20 -10.55
C GLU A 148 7.02 6.13 -9.36
N TYR A 149 7.01 4.96 -8.73
CA TYR A 149 6.37 4.73 -7.47
C TYR A 149 7.41 4.34 -6.42
N ARG A 150 6.94 4.23 -5.19
CA ARG A 150 7.67 3.79 -4.03
C ARG A 150 6.98 2.55 -3.47
N ARG A 151 7.64 1.40 -3.57
CA ARG A 151 7.20 0.16 -2.96
C ARG A 151 7.68 0.13 -1.52
N ILE A 152 6.73 0.07 -0.61
CA ILE A 152 6.95 0.04 0.84
C ILE A 152 6.64 -1.36 1.33
N LYS A 153 7.62 -2.05 1.91
CA LYS A 153 7.42 -3.38 2.54
C LYS A 153 7.59 -3.28 4.05
N TRP A 154 6.86 -4.13 4.79
CA TRP A 154 7.00 -4.21 6.24
C TRP A 154 7.00 -5.65 6.76
N LYS A 155 7.53 -5.80 7.98
CA LYS A 155 7.51 -7.06 8.71
C LYS A 155 6.10 -7.37 9.23
N TYR A 156 5.72 -8.65 9.17
CA TYR A 156 4.61 -9.22 9.91
C TYR A 156 5.13 -10.14 11.04
N PRO A 157 4.50 -10.19 12.22
CA PRO A 157 3.38 -9.36 12.66
C PRO A 157 3.77 -7.87 12.81
N LEU A 158 2.77 -6.99 12.88
CA LEU A 158 2.97 -5.59 13.26
C LEU A 158 3.63 -5.50 14.65
N ILE A 159 4.47 -4.48 14.87
CA ILE A 159 5.12 -4.20 16.16
C ILE A 159 4.05 -3.97 17.24
N GLU A 160 3.00 -3.25 16.86
CA GLU A 160 1.87 -2.91 17.71
C GLU A 160 0.61 -2.93 16.86
N THR A 161 -0.51 -3.39 17.43
CA THR A 161 -1.84 -3.33 16.80
C THR A 161 -2.79 -2.58 17.72
N THR A 162 -3.60 -1.68 17.17
CA THR A 162 -4.63 -0.97 17.93
C THR A 162 -5.98 -1.70 17.77
N CYS A 163 -6.40 -2.42 18.83
CA CYS A 163 -7.72 -3.07 18.87
C CYS A 163 -8.86 -2.12 19.27
N LYS A 164 -8.53 -0.93 19.79
CA LYS A 164 -9.45 -0.05 20.52
C LYS A 164 -10.53 0.64 19.67
N ASP A 165 -10.44 0.61 18.35
CA ASP A 165 -11.28 1.46 17.50
C ASP A 165 -12.32 0.68 16.68
N PHE A 166 -12.51 -0.62 16.97
CA PHE A 166 -13.39 -1.48 16.19
C PHE A 166 -14.57 -2.00 17.02
N VAL A 167 -15.78 -1.73 16.51
CA VAL A 167 -17.05 -2.28 17.04
C VAL A 167 -17.02 -3.80 17.10
N ASN A 168 -16.23 -4.47 16.26
CA ASN A 168 -15.92 -5.90 16.36
C ASN A 168 -14.45 -6.12 15.98
N CYS A 169 -13.58 -6.41 16.93
CA CYS A 169 -12.19 -6.73 16.62
C CYS A 169 -12.10 -8.17 16.07
N PRO A 170 -11.72 -8.39 14.81
CA PRO A 170 -11.67 -9.74 14.21
C PRO A 170 -10.61 -10.63 14.88
N ARG A 171 -9.64 -10.04 15.58
CA ARG A 171 -8.55 -10.77 16.25
C ARG A 171 -8.92 -11.32 17.62
N CYS A 172 -9.77 -10.61 18.38
CA CYS A 172 -10.13 -11.02 19.74
C CYS A 172 -11.63 -11.28 19.92
N GLY A 173 -12.44 -11.12 18.87
CA GLY A 173 -13.89 -11.31 18.91
C GLY A 173 -14.65 -10.34 19.81
N ARG A 174 -13.96 -9.37 20.44
CA ARG A 174 -14.61 -8.41 21.34
C ARG A 174 -15.36 -7.37 20.52
N GLN A 175 -16.61 -7.15 20.91
CA GLN A 175 -17.36 -6.01 20.44
C GLN A 175 -16.92 -4.78 21.24
N ASN A 176 -16.63 -3.66 20.60
CA ASN A 176 -16.54 -2.39 21.32
C ASN A 176 -17.97 -1.98 21.67
N ASP A 177 -18.41 -2.34 22.87
CA ASP A 177 -19.56 -1.67 23.48
C ASP A 177 -19.12 -0.24 23.81
N ALA A 178 -19.58 0.71 23.00
CA ALA A 178 -19.15 2.11 23.00
C ALA A 178 -19.52 2.90 24.28
N LEU A 179 -19.73 2.25 25.44
CA LEU A 179 -20.22 2.88 26.66
C LEU A 179 -19.43 2.64 27.93
N LEU A 180 -18.35 1.85 27.92
CA LEU A 180 -17.57 1.63 29.14
C LEU A 180 -16.10 1.51 28.76
N PHE A 181 -15.31 2.58 28.90
CA PHE A 181 -13.94 2.52 29.44
C PHE A 181 -13.37 3.93 29.54
N SER A 182 -13.69 4.59 30.66
CA SER A 182 -12.74 5.50 31.28
C SER A 182 -11.58 4.65 31.84
N HIS A 183 -10.36 4.97 31.39
CA HIS A 183 -9.11 4.79 32.15
C HIS A 183 -8.41 3.44 32.29
N TRP A 184 -8.85 2.31 31.69
CA TRP A 184 -8.05 1.07 31.77
C TRP A 184 -7.79 0.39 30.43
N GLY A 185 -6.53 -0.01 30.24
CA GLY A 185 -5.93 -0.41 28.97
C GLY A 185 -6.62 -1.59 28.29
N CYS A 186 -6.95 -1.41 27.01
CA CYS A 186 -7.16 -2.54 26.10
C CYS A 186 -5.87 -3.34 26.08
N CYS A 187 -5.98 -4.58 26.57
CA CYS A 187 -4.89 -5.46 26.89
C CYS A 187 -3.93 -5.59 25.71
N TYR A 188 -2.63 -5.56 26.01
CA TYR A 188 -1.62 -6.24 25.21
C TYR A 188 -2.19 -7.61 24.82
N CYS A 189 -2.55 -7.78 23.55
CA CYS A 189 -2.77 -9.10 22.98
C CYS A 189 -1.39 -9.76 22.92
N GLY A 190 -0.96 -10.31 24.06
CA GLY A 190 0.32 -10.98 24.22
C GLY A 190 0.42 -12.10 23.20
N TRP A 191 1.36 -11.94 22.28
CA TRP A 191 1.91 -13.04 21.51
C TRP A 191 2.55 -14.02 22.52
N LYS A 192 1.92 -15.16 22.75
CA LYS A 192 2.60 -16.33 23.30
C LYS A 192 2.76 -17.34 22.16
N GLY A 193 4.03 -17.59 21.82
CA GLY A 193 4.57 -18.80 21.19
C GLY A 193 3.88 -19.31 19.95
#